data_AF-A0A376KMR9-F1
#
_entry.id   AF-A0A376KMR9-F1
#
_cell.length_a   1.000
_cell.length_b   1.000
_cell.length_c   1.000
_cell.angle_alpha   90.00
_cell.angle_beta   90.00
_cell.angle_gamma   90.00
#
_symmetry.space_group_name_H-M   'P 1'
#
loop_
_entity.id
_entity.type
_entity.pdbx_description
1 polymer ?
#
loop_
_entity_poly.entity_id
_entity_poly.type
_entity_poly.pdbx_seq_one_letter_code
_entity_poly.pdbx_strand_id
1 'polypeptide(L)'
;MKERADYFLKVTGSNTGKLAIGLLDTDGTTLMKLGDAHNHGQGTPVDRDTLQFNFKAYVQATPDALAQKSVTPGSYASTANFELFYE
;
A
#
# COMPACT_ATOMS: atom_id res chain seq x y z
N MET A 1 2.74 5.52 15.87
CA MET A 1 2.25 4.61 14.80
C MET A 1 0.80 4.83 14.37
N LYS A 2 -0.09 5.42 15.18
CA LYS A 2 -1.48 5.71 14.77
C LYS A 2 -1.56 6.54 13.47
N GLU A 3 -0.61 7.43 13.23
CA GLU A 3 -0.64 8.39 12.10
C GLU A 3 -0.30 7.81 10.72
N ARG A 4 0.17 6.56 10.61
CA ARG A 4 0.48 5.96 9.30
C ARG A 4 -0.33 4.70 8.98
N ALA A 5 -1.25 4.29 9.84
CA ALA A 5 -2.08 3.11 9.59
C ALA A 5 -2.87 3.22 8.27
N ASP A 6 -3.28 4.44 7.92
CA ASP A 6 -4.04 4.74 6.71
C ASP A 6 -3.22 4.61 5.42
N TYR A 7 -1.90 4.38 5.50
CA TYR A 7 -1.01 4.22 4.34
C TYR A 7 -0.62 2.76 4.08
N PHE A 8 -1.03 1.83 4.96
CA PHE A 8 -0.51 0.47 4.94
C PHE A 8 -1.61 -0.57 4.99
N LEU A 9 -1.56 -1.49 4.03
CA LEU A 9 -2.46 -2.64 3.99
C LEU A 9 -2.08 -3.62 5.09
N LYS A 10 -3.09 -4.13 5.80
CA LYS A 10 -2.93 -5.17 6.81
C LYS A 10 -2.69 -6.51 6.13
N VAL A 11 -1.71 -7.25 6.62
CA VAL A 11 -1.50 -8.64 6.18
C VAL A 11 -2.32 -9.62 7.02
N THR A 12 -2.64 -10.76 6.42
CA THR A 12 -3.16 -11.95 7.10
C THR A 12 -2.05 -13.00 7.28
N GLY A 13 -2.25 -13.94 8.21
CA GLY A 13 -1.31 -15.02 8.53
C GLY A 13 -0.61 -14.84 9.88
N SER A 14 0.45 -15.59 10.14
CA SER A 14 1.20 -15.57 11.42
C SER A 14 1.87 -14.23 11.74
N ASN A 15 2.01 -13.36 10.74
CA ASN A 15 2.60 -12.03 10.85
C ASN A 15 1.56 -10.89 10.87
N THR A 16 0.29 -11.20 11.11
CA THR A 16 -0.76 -10.18 11.33
C THR A 16 -0.32 -9.21 12.43
N GLY A 17 -0.38 -7.90 12.15
CA GLY A 17 0.06 -6.84 13.07
C GLY A 17 1.58 -6.66 13.17
N LYS A 18 2.38 -7.51 12.53
CA LYS A 18 3.85 -7.45 12.51
C LYS A 18 4.40 -6.98 11.17
N LEU A 19 3.75 -7.39 10.07
CA LEU A 19 4.04 -6.94 8.71
C LEU A 19 2.89 -6.11 8.16
N ALA A 20 3.21 -5.24 7.22
CA ALA A 20 2.26 -4.44 6.46
C ALA A 20 2.79 -4.19 5.04
N ILE A 21 1.89 -3.89 4.09
CA ILE A 21 2.25 -3.60 2.71
C ILE A 21 2.01 -2.12 2.42
N GLY A 22 3.05 -1.40 1.98
CA GLY A 22 2.94 -0.04 1.46
C GLY A 22 2.75 -0.05 -0.05
N LEU A 23 1.90 0.83 -0.55
CA LEU A 23 1.71 1.07 -1.98
C LEU A 23 2.40 2.39 -2.37
N LEU A 24 3.23 2.35 -3.40
CA LEU A 24 3.84 3.54 -3.99
C LEU A 24 3.06 3.92 -5.24
N ASP A 25 2.83 5.22 -5.40
CA ASP A 25 2.18 5.81 -6.55
C ASP A 25 2.97 5.53 -7.85
N THR A 26 2.42 5.93 -8.98
CA THR A 26 3.01 5.71 -10.32
C THR A 26 4.35 6.41 -10.54
N ASP A 27 4.70 7.39 -9.69
CA ASP A 27 6.05 7.97 -9.61
C ASP A 27 7.10 7.00 -9.01
N GLY A 28 6.64 5.90 -8.41
CA GLY A 28 7.44 4.86 -7.79
C GLY A 28 8.11 5.26 -6.47
N THR A 29 7.76 6.40 -5.87
CA THR A 29 8.38 6.93 -4.65
C THR A 29 7.40 7.46 -3.61
N THR A 30 6.27 8.02 -4.04
CA THR A 30 5.26 8.58 -3.14
C THR A 30 4.45 7.47 -2.52
N LEU A 31 4.46 7.39 -1.18
CA LEU A 31 3.62 6.46 -0.45
C LEU A 31 2.15 6.90 -0.55
N MET A 32 1.31 6.04 -1.12
CA MET A 32 -0.12 6.31 -1.26
C MET A 32 -0.85 6.12 0.06
N LYS A 33 -1.71 7.08 0.40
CA LYS A 33 -2.72 6.89 1.42
C LYS A 33 -3.83 6.03 0.86
N LEU A 34 -4.27 5.03 1.60
CA LEU A 34 -5.34 4.13 1.19
C LEU A 34 -6.66 4.90 1.14
N GLY A 35 -7.39 4.75 0.04
CA GLY A 35 -8.66 5.45 -0.21
C GLY A 35 -8.51 6.83 -0.84
N ASP A 36 -7.29 7.38 -0.93
CA ASP A 36 -7.05 8.61 -1.69
C ASP A 36 -6.86 8.29 -3.18
N ALA A 37 -7.17 9.26 -4.04
CA ALA A 37 -6.87 9.16 -5.46
C ALA A 37 -5.36 9.12 -5.72
N HIS A 38 -4.96 8.39 -6.76
CA HIS A 38 -3.56 8.34 -7.18
C HIS A 38 -3.09 9.68 -7.78
N ASN A 39 -1.79 9.76 -8.11
CA ASN A 39 -1.14 10.96 -8.60
C ASN A 39 -1.33 12.14 -7.63
N HIS A 40 -0.94 11.94 -6.37
CA HIS A 40 -1.08 12.94 -5.29
C HIS A 40 -2.51 13.48 -5.12
N GLY A 41 -3.52 12.62 -5.30
CA GLY A 41 -4.92 13.00 -5.19
C GLY A 41 -5.51 13.69 -6.42
N GLN A 42 -4.76 13.82 -7.52
CA GLN A 42 -5.23 14.50 -8.74
C GLN A 42 -5.86 13.55 -9.77
N GLY A 43 -5.61 12.23 -9.66
CA GLY A 43 -6.00 11.27 -10.67
C GLY A 43 -5.21 11.44 -11.97
N THR A 44 -5.70 10.86 -13.07
CA THR A 44 -5.08 10.98 -14.40
C THR A 44 -6.11 11.32 -15.45
N PRO A 45 -5.89 12.37 -16.27
CA PRO A 45 -6.73 12.67 -17.41
C PRO A 45 -6.79 11.51 -18.41
N VAL A 46 -8.00 11.21 -18.89
CA VAL A 46 -8.21 10.21 -19.94
C VAL A 46 -8.06 10.87 -21.30
N ASP A 47 -6.84 10.91 -21.81
CA ASP A 47 -6.46 11.57 -23.08
C ASP A 47 -6.20 10.60 -24.24
N ARG A 48 -6.36 9.29 -23.99
CA ARG A 48 -6.04 8.21 -24.93
C ARG A 48 -6.87 6.96 -24.63
N ASP A 49 -6.89 6.04 -25.60
CA ASP A 49 -7.67 4.80 -25.51
C ASP A 49 -7.17 3.80 -24.46
N THR A 50 -5.92 3.92 -24.00
CA THR A 50 -5.34 3.02 -22.99
C THR A 50 -4.41 3.76 -22.04
N LEU A 51 -4.73 3.70 -20.74
CA LEU A 51 -3.87 4.21 -19.67
C LEU A 51 -3.22 3.04 -18.93
N GLN A 52 -1.93 3.17 -18.64
CA GLN A 52 -1.18 2.20 -17.84
C GLN A 52 -0.68 2.88 -16.57
N PHE A 53 -1.02 2.30 -15.42
CA PHE A 53 -0.61 2.79 -14.10
C PHE A 53 0.41 1.84 -13.47
N ASN A 54 1.65 2.30 -13.34
CA ASN A 54 2.77 1.49 -12.84
C ASN A 54 2.99 1.69 -11.33
N PHE A 55 2.03 1.26 -10.52
CA PHE A 55 2.18 1.23 -9.07
C PHE A 55 3.26 0.24 -8.61
N LYS A 56 3.83 0.48 -7.42
CA LYS A 56 4.75 -0.47 -6.77
C LYS A 56 4.26 -0.81 -5.37
N ALA A 57 4.70 -1.95 -4.84
CA ALA A 57 4.40 -2.34 -3.48
C ALA A 57 5.66 -2.84 -2.77
N TYR A 58 5.71 -2.64 -1.46
CA TYR A 58 6.78 -3.18 -0.62
C TYR A 58 6.23 -3.65 0.73
N VAL A 59 6.92 -4.62 1.32
CA VAL A 59 6.58 -5.14 2.64
C VAL A 59 7.49 -4.47 3.67
N GLN A 60 6.91 -4.08 4.80
CA GLN A 60 7.66 -3.57 5.93
C GLN A 60 7.17 -4.20 7.24
N ALA A 61 8.08 -4.32 8.19
CA ALA A 61 7.74 -4.70 9.55
C ALA A 61 7.37 -3.47 10.39
N THR A 62 6.49 -3.64 11.37
CA THR A 62 6.21 -2.58 12.33
C THR A 62 7.46 -2.32 13.19
N PRO A 63 7.72 -1.08 13.62
CA PRO A 63 8.83 -0.79 14.52
C PRO A 63 8.89 -1.69 15.76
N ASP A 64 7.74 -2.03 16.35
CA ASP A 64 7.68 -2.93 17.50
C ASP A 64 8.09 -4.36 17.13
N ALA A 65 7.65 -4.85 15.96
CA ALA A 65 8.03 -6.17 15.48
C ALA A 65 9.51 -6.26 15.10
N LEU A 66 10.11 -5.17 14.60
CA LEU A 66 11.55 -5.06 14.38
C LEU A 66 12.32 -5.04 15.71
N ALA A 67 11.91 -4.21 16.65
CA ALA A 67 12.55 -4.08 17.96
C ALA A 67 12.54 -5.41 18.73
N GLN A 68 11.43 -6.15 18.66
CA GLN A 68 11.26 -7.43 19.33
C GLN A 68 11.71 -8.63 18.49
N LYS A 69 12.11 -8.43 17.22
CA LYS A 69 12.41 -9.49 16.25
C LYS A 69 11.30 -10.54 16.17
N SER A 70 10.05 -10.10 16.21
CA SER A 70 8.90 -10.99 16.40
C SER A 70 8.27 -11.50 15.10
N VAL A 71 8.75 -11.05 13.94
CA VAL A 71 8.35 -11.57 12.62
C VAL A 71 8.81 -13.03 12.51
N THR A 72 7.90 -13.91 12.12
CA THR A 72 8.18 -15.35 11.99
C THR A 72 8.18 -15.79 10.53
N PRO A 73 8.94 -16.83 10.16
CA PRO A 73 8.84 -17.44 8.83
C PRO A 73 7.41 -17.91 8.54
N GLY A 74 6.95 -17.70 7.31
CA GLY A 74 5.64 -18.12 6.86
C GLY A 74 5.05 -17.21 5.79
N SER A 75 4.06 -17.72 5.06
CA SER A 75 3.32 -16.95 4.07
C SER A 75 2.46 -15.87 4.73
N TYR A 76 2.33 -14.75 4.03
CA TYR A 76 1.41 -13.68 4.35
C TYR A 76 0.69 -13.25 3.07
N ALA A 77 -0.49 -12.68 3.22
CA ALA A 77 -1.29 -12.17 2.11
C ALA A 77 -1.94 -10.85 2.50
N SER A 78 -2.32 -10.06 1.51
CA SER A 78 -3.08 -8.83 1.68
C SER A 78 -3.89 -8.59 0.42
N THR A 79 -5.03 -7.91 0.55
CA THR A 79 -5.90 -7.56 -0.57
C THR A 79 -6.12 -6.06 -0.57
N ALA A 80 -6.11 -5.46 -1.76
CA ALA A 80 -6.47 -4.07 -1.99
C ALA A 80 -7.51 -4.01 -3.11
N ASN A 81 -8.44 -3.05 -3.00
CA ASN A 81 -9.39 -2.75 -4.06
C ASN A 81 -8.87 -1.54 -4.84
N PHE A 82 -8.94 -1.63 -6.17
CA PHE A 82 -8.69 -0.50 -7.06
C PHE A 82 -10.05 0.01 -7.54
N GLU A 83 -10.34 1.28 -7.25
CA GLU A 83 -11.61 1.92 -7.58
C GLU A 83 -11.37 2.95 -8.69
N LEU A 84 -12.27 2.97 -9.67
CA LEU A 84 -12.23 3.88 -10.80
C LEU A 84 -13.44 4.80 -10.74
N PHE A 85 -13.19 6.10 -10.62
CA PHE A 85 -14.21 7.15 -10.62
C PHE A 85 -13.98 8.03 -11.84
N TYR A 86 -15.06 8.35 -12.55
CA TYR A 86 -15.06 9.32 -13.66
C TYR A 86 -15.73 10.61 -13.16
N GLU A 87 -15.14 11.75 -13.51
CA GLU A 87 -15.75 13.08 -13.32
C GLU A 87 -16.46 13.55 -14.58
#